data_AF-R4FC19-F1
#
_entry.id   AF-R4FC19-F1
#
_cell.length_a   1.000
_cell.length_b   1.000
_cell.length_c   1.000
_cell.angle_alpha   90.00
_cell.angle_beta   90.00
_cell.angle_gamma   90.00
#
_symmetry.space_group_name_H-M   'P 1'
#
loop_
_entity.id
_entity.type
_entity.pdbx_description
1 polymer ?
#
loop_
_entity_poly.entity_id
_entity_poly.type
_entity_poly.pdbx_seq_one_letter_code
_entity_poly.pdbx_strand_id
1 'polypeptide(L)'
;MIFPIELDEVTKAILQRMITHKREWEDMKKRMKWSFILFLFSLALFGLYIYQTVVIPNHSSTERMIVAAIDDERIFWFTAFVGSLGWFVSFCKKKSDKAEQDFHALRCEFIQKSSELLEKRTWEKRHVLYEWMKETYDITLYHENK
;
A
#
# COMPACT_ATOMS: atom_id res chain seq x y z
N MET A 1 -1.53 13.44 -21.71
CA MET A 1 -0.58 14.13 -20.82
C MET A 1 0.24 15.10 -21.68
N ILE A 2 0.38 16.35 -21.24
CA ILE A 2 1.25 17.32 -21.90
C ILE A 2 2.60 17.21 -21.19
N PHE A 3 3.62 16.74 -21.92
CA PHE A 3 4.99 16.70 -21.40
C PHE A 3 5.67 18.06 -21.64
N PRO A 4 6.58 18.51 -20.76
CA PRO A 4 7.25 19.79 -20.88
C PRO A 4 8.27 19.88 -22.04
N ILE A 5 8.55 18.76 -22.71
CA ILE A 5 9.57 18.65 -23.78
C ILE A 5 9.04 17.73 -24.88
N GLU A 6 9.49 17.95 -26.12
CA GLU A 6 9.35 16.97 -27.20
C GLU A 6 10.13 15.70 -26.82
N LEU A 7 9.37 14.64 -26.56
CA LEU A 7 9.87 13.32 -26.22
C LEU A 7 9.48 12.37 -27.34
N ASP A 8 10.39 11.44 -27.63
CA ASP A 8 10.13 10.31 -28.49
C ASP A 8 8.92 9.50 -27.99
N GLU A 9 8.21 8.87 -28.92
CA GLU A 9 6.99 8.12 -28.64
C GLU A 9 7.27 6.96 -27.68
N VAL A 10 8.45 6.34 -27.77
CA VAL A 10 8.90 5.26 -26.87
C VAL A 10 9.12 5.79 -25.45
N THR A 11 9.80 6.94 -25.30
CA THR A 11 10.06 7.55 -23.98
C THR A 11 8.75 7.97 -23.31
N LYS A 12 7.81 8.54 -24.07
CA LYS A 12 6.47 8.89 -23.56
C LYS A 12 5.71 7.66 -23.07
N ALA A 13 5.75 6.56 -23.82
CA ALA A 13 5.07 5.32 -23.44
C ALA A 13 5.64 4.73 -22.13
N ILE A 14 6.96 4.76 -21.95
CA ILE A 14 7.61 4.28 -20.72
C ILE A 14 7.26 5.18 -19.53
N LEU A 15 7.31 6.51 -19.70
CA LEU A 15 6.94 7.46 -18.66
C LEU A 15 5.47 7.30 -18.24
N GLN A 16 4.58 7.12 -19.22
CA GLN A 16 3.16 6.93 -18.96
C GLN A 16 2.91 5.62 -18.20
N ARG A 17 3.59 4.52 -18.55
CA ARG A 17 3.51 3.27 -17.78
C ARG A 17 3.99 3.48 -16.35
N MET A 18 5.09 4.19 -16.14
CA MET A 18 5.62 4.49 -14.80
C MET A 18 4.63 5.30 -13.96
N ILE A 19 4.02 6.34 -14.54
CA ILE A 19 3.01 7.17 -13.85
C ILE A 19 1.76 6.34 -13.51
N THR A 20 1.26 5.52 -14.44
CA THR A 20 0.11 4.66 -14.18
C THR A 20 0.40 3.66 -13.05
N HIS A 21 1.56 2.99 -13.07
CA HIS A 21 1.95 2.07 -12.01
C HIS A 21 2.12 2.77 -10.66
N LYS A 22 2.66 4.00 -10.64
CA LYS A 22 2.73 4.79 -9.39
C LYS A 22 1.34 5.08 -8.83
N ARG A 23 0.41 5.49 -9.69
CA ARG A 23 -0.97 5.81 -9.28
C ARG A 23 -1.68 4.57 -8.73
N GLU A 24 -1.53 3.44 -9.41
CA GLU A 24 -2.10 2.17 -8.95
C GLU A 24 -1.51 1.74 -7.59
N TRP A 25 -0.20 1.90 -7.40
CA TRP A 25 0.46 1.62 -6.12
C TRP A 25 -0.05 2.54 -5.00
N GLU A 26 -0.15 3.86 -5.23
CA GLU A 26 -0.66 4.82 -4.25
C GLU A 26 -2.13 4.54 -3.89
N ASP A 27 -2.99 4.26 -4.87
CA ASP A 27 -4.40 3.93 -4.64
C ASP A 27 -4.56 2.62 -3.87
N MET A 28 -3.75 1.60 -4.19
CA MET A 28 -3.72 0.34 -3.44
C MET A 28 -3.26 0.55 -2.00
N LYS A 29 -2.19 1.34 -1.80
CA LYS A 29 -1.66 1.66 -0.48
C LYS A 29 -2.65 2.44 0.37
N LYS A 30 -3.37 3.40 -0.23
CA LYS A 30 -4.41 4.17 0.43
C LYS A 30 -5.57 3.26 0.85
N ARG A 31 -6.09 2.42 -0.06
CA ARG A 31 -7.12 1.42 0.27
C ARG A 31 -6.68 0.49 1.38
N MET A 32 -5.44 0.00 1.33
CA MET A 32 -4.89 -0.87 2.37
C MET A 32 -4.85 -0.17 3.73
N LYS A 33 -4.38 1.09 3.79
CA LYS A 33 -4.36 1.87 5.04
C LYS A 33 -5.77 2.05 5.61
N TRP A 34 -6.74 2.39 4.79
CA TRP A 34 -8.14 2.50 5.21
C TRP A 34 -8.69 1.17 5.73
N SER A 35 -8.46 0.06 5.02
CA SER A 35 -8.88 -1.28 5.46
C SER A 35 -8.20 -1.67 6.78
N PHE A 36 -6.93 -1.33 6.97
CA PHE A 36 -6.20 -1.61 8.20
C PHE A 36 -6.73 -0.80 9.38
N ILE A 37 -7.00 0.49 9.18
CA ILE A 37 -7.62 1.36 10.19
C ILE A 37 -9.00 0.83 10.57
N LEU A 38 -9.81 0.44 9.57
CA LEU A 38 -11.14 -0.13 9.81
C LEU A 38 -11.07 -1.46 10.57
N PHE A 39 -10.09 -2.31 10.24
CA PHE A 39 -9.82 -3.55 10.95
C PHE A 39 -9.43 -3.31 12.41
N LEU A 40 -8.50 -2.39 12.67
CA LEU A 40 -8.10 -2.01 14.04
C LEU A 40 -9.26 -1.44 14.84
N PHE A 41 -10.11 -0.62 14.21
CA PHE A 41 -11.29 -0.08 14.85
C PHE A 41 -12.30 -1.17 15.21
N SER A 42 -12.56 -2.11 14.28
CA SER A 42 -13.43 -3.27 14.54
C SER A 42 -12.88 -4.16 15.66
N LEU A 43 -11.56 -4.36 15.70
CA LEU A 43 -10.89 -5.13 16.75
C LEU A 43 -11.03 -4.45 18.12
N ALA A 44 -10.88 -3.12 18.18
CA ALA A 44 -11.03 -2.36 19.41
C ALA A 44 -12.47 -2.42 19.96
N LEU A 45 -13.48 -2.29 19.08
CA LEU A 45 -14.89 -2.44 19.48
C LEU A 45 -15.19 -3.85 19.99
N PHE A 46 -14.63 -4.88 19.35
CA PHE A 46 -14.77 -6.26 19.81
C PHE A 46 -14.11 -6.48 21.18
N GLY A 47 -12.92 -5.92 21.39
CA GLY A 47 -12.25 -5.94 22.70
C GLY A 47 -13.08 -5.27 23.79
N LEU A 48 -13.71 -4.13 23.50
CA LEU A 48 -14.63 -3.45 24.44
C LEU A 48 -15.87 -4.30 24.74
N TYR A 49 -16.45 -4.94 23.73
CA TYR A 49 -17.59 -5.83 23.92
C TYR A 49 -17.25 -6.97 24.88
N ILE A 50 -16.16 -7.70 24.63
CA ILE A 50 -15.68 -8.78 25.50
C ILE A 50 -15.38 -8.26 26.91
N TYR A 51 -14.79 -7.07 27.03
CA TYR A 51 -14.52 -6.47 28.33
C TYR A 51 -15.82 -6.24 29.12
N GLN A 52 -16.88 -5.74 28.48
CA GLN A 52 -18.15 -5.51 29.15
C GLN A 52 -18.94 -6.79 29.47
N THR A 53 -18.99 -7.75 28.55
CA THR A 53 -19.83 -8.96 28.69
C THR A 53 -19.14 -10.11 29.43
N VAL A 54 -17.80 -10.18 29.39
CA VAL A 54 -17.04 -11.27 30.02
C VAL A 54 -16.28 -10.78 31.24
N VAL A 55 -15.66 -9.58 31.20
CA VAL A 55 -14.78 -9.10 32.28
C VAL A 55 -15.52 -8.52 33.48
N ILE A 56 -16.50 -7.66 33.24
CA ILE A 56 -17.30 -7.05 34.32
C ILE A 56 -18.09 -8.08 35.14
N PRO A 57 -18.85 -9.03 34.55
CA PRO A 57 -19.69 -9.94 35.34
C PRO A 57 -18.93 -11.09 36.01
N ASN A 58 -17.76 -11.50 35.49
CA ASN A 58 -17.01 -12.66 36.00
C ASN A 58 -15.71 -12.30 36.75
N HIS A 59 -15.63 -11.10 37.33
CA HIS A 59 -14.45 -10.59 38.04
C HIS A 59 -13.92 -11.51 39.16
N SER A 60 -14.72 -12.47 39.66
CA SER A 60 -14.35 -13.36 40.76
C SER A 60 -13.56 -14.62 40.37
N SER A 61 -13.61 -15.09 39.11
CA SER A 61 -12.92 -16.33 38.71
C SER A 61 -12.64 -16.39 37.21
N THR A 62 -11.36 -16.48 36.84
CA THR A 62 -10.88 -16.63 35.45
C THR A 62 -11.38 -17.90 34.76
N GLU A 63 -11.62 -18.97 35.50
CA GLU A 63 -12.14 -20.24 34.97
C GLU A 63 -13.56 -20.08 34.41
N ARG A 64 -14.42 -19.33 35.10
CA ARG A 64 -15.79 -19.04 34.64
C ARG A 64 -15.82 -18.09 33.44
N MET A 65 -14.82 -17.21 33.30
CA MET A 65 -14.67 -16.38 32.10
C MET A 65 -14.37 -17.22 30.86
N ILE A 66 -13.46 -18.20 30.96
CA ILE A 66 -13.08 -19.04 29.83
C ILE A 66 -14.25 -19.93 29.42
N VAL A 67 -14.96 -20.53 30.38
CA VAL A 67 -16.15 -21.34 30.09
C VAL A 67 -17.25 -20.50 29.44
N ALA A 68 -17.56 -19.31 29.97
CA ALA A 68 -18.56 -18.42 29.36
C ALA A 68 -18.14 -17.91 27.97
N ALA A 69 -16.84 -17.73 27.72
CA ALA A 69 -16.33 -17.32 26.41
C ALA A 69 -16.39 -18.45 25.36
N ILE A 70 -16.28 -19.71 25.80
CA ILE A 70 -16.38 -20.90 24.95
C ILE A 70 -17.85 -21.28 24.68
N ASP A 71 -18.73 -21.06 25.66
CA ASP A 71 -20.16 -21.38 25.55
C ASP A 71 -20.92 -20.41 24.64
N ASP A 72 -20.46 -19.16 24.52
CA ASP A 72 -21.07 -18.18 23.62
C ASP A 72 -20.56 -18.34 22.18
N GLU A 73 -21.37 -19.02 21.36
CA GLU A 73 -21.11 -19.25 19.93
C GLU A 73 -20.77 -17.95 19.15
N ARG A 74 -21.26 -16.78 19.60
CA ARG A 74 -20.93 -15.50 18.96
C ARG A 74 -19.44 -15.17 19.05
N ILE A 75 -18.80 -15.43 20.18
CA ILE A 75 -17.38 -15.08 20.39
C ILE A 75 -16.49 -15.90 19.45
N PHE A 76 -16.84 -17.16 19.22
CA PHE A 76 -16.17 -18.03 18.27
C PHE A 76 -16.30 -17.50 16.83
N TRP A 77 -17.51 -17.17 16.39
CA TRP A 77 -17.74 -16.58 15.06
C TRP A 77 -17.01 -15.25 14.86
N PHE A 78 -17.00 -14.38 15.86
CA PHE A 78 -16.27 -13.11 15.78
C PHE A 78 -14.74 -13.31 15.75
N THR A 79 -14.21 -14.25 16.52
CA THR A 79 -12.78 -14.57 16.50
C THR A 79 -12.34 -15.13 15.15
N ALA A 80 -13.14 -16.02 14.56
CA ALA A 80 -12.91 -16.53 13.22
C ALA A 80 -12.97 -15.41 12.17
N PHE A 81 -13.92 -14.48 12.30
CA PHE A 81 -14.06 -13.32 11.40
C PHE A 81 -12.87 -12.36 11.49
N VAL A 82 -12.41 -12.02 12.69
CA VAL A 82 -11.23 -11.18 12.92
C VAL A 82 -9.96 -11.88 12.41
N GLY A 83 -9.82 -13.18 12.64
CA GLY A 83 -8.71 -13.98 12.10
C GLY A 83 -8.66 -13.98 10.58
N SER A 84 -9.81 -14.16 9.93
CA SER A 84 -9.95 -14.09 8.46
C SER A 84 -9.58 -12.72 7.91
N LEU A 85 -10.05 -11.64 8.54
CA LEU A 85 -9.71 -10.28 8.16
C LEU A 85 -8.22 -9.97 8.34
N GLY A 86 -7.62 -10.43 9.44
CA GLY A 86 -6.17 -10.30 9.67
C GLY A 86 -5.34 -10.98 8.59
N TRP A 87 -5.73 -12.20 8.19
CA TRP A 87 -5.10 -12.91 7.08
C TRP A 87 -5.25 -12.15 5.75
N PHE A 88 -6.44 -11.63 5.47
CA PHE A 88 -6.73 -10.86 4.26
C PHE A 88 -5.88 -9.57 4.17
N VAL A 89 -5.74 -8.85 5.28
CA VAL A 89 -4.87 -7.67 5.37
C VAL A 89 -3.41 -8.04 5.09
N SER A 90 -2.91 -9.13 5.67
CA SER A 90 -1.54 -9.60 5.43
C SER A 90 -1.30 -9.97 3.96
N PHE A 91 -2.28 -10.63 3.33
CA PHE A 91 -2.25 -10.92 1.91
C PHE A 91 -2.25 -9.66 1.03
N CYS A 92 -3.10 -8.68 1.36
CA CYS A 92 -3.11 -7.38 0.68
C CYS A 92 -1.76 -6.65 0.84
N LYS A 93 -1.13 -6.71 2.02
CA LYS A 93 0.20 -6.15 2.26
C LYS A 93 1.26 -6.75 1.34
N LYS A 94 1.24 -8.07 1.17
CA LYS A 94 2.17 -8.78 0.29
C LYS A 94 1.97 -8.38 -1.17
N LYS A 95 0.73 -8.16 -1.60
CA LYS A 95 0.42 -7.71 -2.96
C LYS A 95 0.86 -6.26 -3.20
N SER A 96 0.69 -5.37 -2.23
CA SER A 96 1.17 -3.99 -2.34
C SER A 96 2.69 -3.90 -2.35
N ASP A 97 3.37 -4.74 -1.56
CA ASP A 97 4.84 -4.82 -1.54
C ASP A 97 5.40 -5.27 -2.90
N LYS A 98 4.74 -6.26 -3.52
CA LYS A 98 5.10 -6.68 -4.88
C LYS A 98 4.93 -5.56 -5.90
N ALA A 99 3.81 -4.81 -5.84
CA ALA A 99 3.59 -3.66 -6.71
C ALA A 99 4.62 -2.54 -6.49
N GLU A 100 5.10 -2.37 -5.25
CA GLU A 100 6.19 -1.43 -4.92
C GLU A 100 7.52 -1.87 -5.56
N GLN A 101 7.84 -3.16 -5.47
CA GLN A 101 9.04 -3.74 -6.08
C GLN A 101 9.00 -3.61 -7.61
N ASP A 102 7.87 -3.93 -8.24
CA ASP A 102 7.69 -3.82 -9.69
C ASP A 102 7.85 -2.36 -10.15
N PHE A 103 7.27 -1.39 -9.42
CA PHE A 103 7.46 0.04 -9.71
C PHE A 103 8.92 0.47 -9.54
N HIS A 104 9.59 0.00 -8.49
CA HIS A 104 10.99 0.36 -8.23
C HIS A 104 11.92 -0.21 -9.31
N ALA A 105 11.71 -1.46 -9.73
CA ALA A 105 12.44 -2.08 -10.83
C ALA A 105 12.25 -1.31 -12.15
N LEU A 106 11.02 -0.91 -12.46
CA LEU A 106 10.71 -0.11 -13.66
C LEU A 106 11.42 1.25 -13.63
N ARG A 107 11.51 1.88 -12.46
CA ARG A 107 12.26 3.13 -12.25
C ARG A 107 13.75 2.93 -12.47
N CYS A 108 14.35 1.87 -11.94
CA CYS A 108 15.77 1.59 -12.12
C CYS A 108 16.10 1.31 -13.59
N GLU A 109 15.28 0.49 -14.27
CA GLU A 109 15.46 0.21 -15.70
C GLU A 109 15.40 1.50 -16.53
N PHE A 110 14.46 2.40 -16.22
CA PHE A 110 14.38 3.69 -16.90
C PHE A 110 15.60 4.58 -16.64
N ILE A 111 16.10 4.65 -15.41
CA ILE A 111 17.30 5.46 -15.09
C ILE A 111 18.51 4.92 -15.86
N GLN A 112 18.70 3.61 -15.89
CA GLN A 112 19.81 2.97 -16.59
C GLN A 112 19.72 3.16 -18.11
N LYS A 113 18.52 3.03 -18.69
CA LYS A 113 18.29 3.23 -20.13
C LYS A 113 18.11 4.70 -20.52
N SER A 114 18.03 5.63 -19.57
CA SER A 114 17.74 7.05 -19.86
C SER A 114 18.77 7.69 -20.78
N SER A 115 20.05 7.31 -20.69
CA SER A 115 21.12 7.80 -21.57
C SER A 115 21.04 7.31 -23.00
N GLU A 116 20.34 6.20 -23.23
CA GLU A 116 20.17 5.59 -24.56
C GLU A 116 18.81 5.97 -25.17
N LEU A 117 17.78 6.09 -24.33
CA LEU A 117 16.42 6.46 -24.73
C LEU A 117 16.24 7.95 -25.03
N LEU A 118 17.07 8.82 -24.45
CA LEU A 118 16.99 10.26 -24.66
C LEU A 118 17.93 10.68 -25.80
N GLU A 119 17.37 11.23 -26.87
CA GLU A 119 18.18 11.89 -27.89
C GLU A 119 19.06 13.00 -27.28
N LYS A 120 20.20 13.30 -27.93
CA LYS A 120 21.18 14.29 -27.45
C LYS A 120 20.55 15.63 -27.03
N ARG A 121 19.56 16.15 -27.77
CA ARG A 121 18.87 17.41 -27.44
C ARG A 121 18.00 17.31 -26.17
N THR A 122 17.37 16.17 -25.97
CA THR A 122 16.48 15.91 -24.82
C THR A 122 17.30 15.56 -23.58
N TRP A 123 18.48 14.95 -23.77
CA TRP A 123 19.46 14.67 -22.72
C TRP A 123 19.97 15.96 -22.05
N GLU A 124 20.24 17.01 -22.81
CA GLU A 124 20.63 18.32 -22.25
C GLU A 124 19.52 18.91 -21.37
N LYS A 125 18.25 18.70 -21.75
CA LYS A 125 17.06 19.19 -21.03
C LYS A 125 16.48 18.18 -20.04
N ARG A 126 17.16 17.07 -19.74
CA ARG A 126 16.65 16.00 -18.84
C ARG A 126 16.29 16.52 -17.44
N HIS A 127 16.97 17.56 -16.98
CA HIS A 127 16.74 18.17 -15.67
C HIS A 127 15.32 18.74 -15.56
N VAL A 128 14.81 19.38 -16.62
CA VAL A 128 13.43 19.91 -16.68
C VAL A 128 12.41 18.78 -16.57
N LEU A 129 12.66 17.64 -17.24
CA LEU A 129 11.78 16.47 -17.18
C LEU A 129 11.78 15.84 -15.78
N TYR A 130 12.97 15.72 -15.17
CA TYR A 130 13.12 15.10 -13.85
C TYR A 130 12.52 15.97 -12.75
N GLU A 131 12.66 17.28 -12.86
CA GLU A 131 12.06 18.25 -11.96
C GLU A 131 10.54 18.24 -12.08
N TRP A 132 10.00 18.28 -13.31
CA TRP A 132 8.55 18.18 -13.54
C TRP A 132 7.96 16.87 -12.99
N MET A 133 8.67 15.74 -13.15
CA MET A 133 8.20 14.46 -12.63
C MET A 133 8.26 14.40 -11.10
N LYS A 134 9.27 15.03 -10.50
CA LYS A 134 9.38 15.18 -9.05
C LYS A 134 8.28 16.07 -8.50
N GLU A 135 7.99 17.21 -9.11
CA GLU A 135 6.93 18.10 -8.63
C GLU A 135 5.53 17.52 -8.85
N THR A 136 5.26 16.94 -10.01
CA THR A 136 3.90 16.50 -10.36
C THR A 136 3.53 15.15 -9.75
N TYR A 137 4.50 14.23 -9.67
CA TYR A 137 4.25 12.86 -9.26
C TYR A 137 5.12 12.42 -8.08
N ASP A 138 5.98 13.26 -7.51
CA ASP A 138 6.91 12.91 -6.43
C ASP A 138 7.85 11.73 -6.78
N ILE A 139 8.24 11.62 -8.07
CA ILE A 139 9.18 10.59 -8.54
C ILE A 139 10.54 11.23 -8.74
N THR A 140 11.51 10.83 -7.91
CA THR A 140 12.90 11.25 -8.07
C THR A 140 13.59 10.38 -9.12
N LEU A 141 14.06 10.94 -10.23
CA LEU A 141 14.80 10.19 -11.27
C LEU A 141 16.31 10.41 -11.25
N TYR A 142 16.83 11.15 -10.27
CA TYR A 142 18.24 11.52 -10.18
C TYR A 142 19.14 10.40 -9.68
N HIS A 143 18.60 9.47 -8.89
CA HIS A 143 19.35 8.41 -8.24
C HIS A 143 18.58 7.08 -8.35
N GLU A 144 19.33 6.02 -8.62
CA GLU A 144 18.83 4.64 -8.71
C GLU A 144 18.40 4.11 -7.33
N ASN A 145 19.05 4.56 -6.26
CA ASN A 145 18.77 4.14 -4.90
C ASN A 145 18.12 5.26 -4.05
N LYS A 146 17.40 4.86 -3.01
CA LYS A 146 16.66 5.74 -2.10
C LYS A 146 17.55 6.38 -1.05
#